data_AF-A0A455XH64-F1
#
_entry.id   AF-A0A455XH64-F1
#
_cell.length_a   1.000
_cell.length_b   1.000
_cell.length_c   1.000
_cell.angle_alpha   90.00
_cell.angle_beta   90.00
_cell.angle_gamma   90.00
#
_symmetry.space_group_name_H-M   'P 1'
#
loop_
_entity.id
_entity.type
_entity.pdbx_description
1 polymer ?
#
loop_
_entity_poly.entity_id
_entity_poly.type
_entity_poly.pdbx_seq_one_letter_code
_entity_poly.pdbx_strand_id
1 'polypeptide(L)'
;MQSRFTTCNDDIKETENIYCSAHWSTAKSIANSNSHICLWVISAGLGLRHSSDPAIPYDATFTKIGRKSASIWGMLTSDPILPGKVPSLAELFSMYRHDNFIIAASPVYLNAVEDDLVKGVGYLPCPIKQLKIASSAAYNGRLREYVRCGGTRMMKDLNANMTTLNIKHAGMLIHELR
;
A
#
# COMPACT_ATOMS: atom_id res chain seq x y z
N MET A 1 -23.33 -22.29 8.27
CA MET A 1 -21.99 -22.86 8.07
C MET A 1 -21.83 -23.14 6.57
N GLN A 2 -20.67 -22.81 5.99
CA GLN A 2 -20.27 -22.95 4.57
C GLN A 2 -21.01 -21.99 3.60
N SER A 3 -20.36 -21.32 2.64
CA SER A 3 -19.22 -21.72 1.81
C SER A 3 -17.91 -21.01 2.16
N ARG A 4 -16.90 -21.79 2.56
CA ARG A 4 -15.49 -21.37 2.51
C ARG A 4 -15.03 -21.68 1.08
N PHE A 5 -14.52 -20.65 0.42
CA PHE A 5 -13.89 -20.66 -0.89
C PHE A 5 -13.25 -22.01 -1.25
N THR A 6 -13.76 -22.66 -2.29
CA THR A 6 -13.07 -23.73 -3.01
C THR A 6 -11.96 -23.10 -3.83
N THR A 7 -10.77 -22.93 -3.24
CA THR A 7 -9.56 -22.62 -4.00
C THR A 7 -8.92 -23.94 -4.43
N CYS A 8 -8.91 -24.23 -5.72
CA CYS A 8 -7.99 -25.20 -6.29
C CYS A 8 -6.57 -24.65 -6.10
N ASN A 9 -5.61 -25.49 -5.70
CA ASN A 9 -4.22 -25.07 -5.44
C ASN A 9 -3.52 -24.38 -6.64
N ASP A 10 -4.08 -24.51 -7.86
CA ASP A 10 -3.56 -23.90 -9.09
C ASP A 10 -3.78 -22.37 -9.19
N ASP A 11 -4.61 -21.79 -8.31
CA ASP A 11 -4.93 -20.34 -8.35
C ASP A 11 -4.02 -19.48 -7.47
N ILE A 12 -3.18 -20.09 -6.61
CA ILE A 12 -2.26 -19.37 -5.74
C ILE A 12 -1.02 -18.96 -6.55
N LYS A 13 -0.78 -17.66 -6.66
CA LYS A 13 0.40 -17.09 -7.31
C LYS A 13 1.04 -16.07 -6.38
N GLU A 14 2.26 -15.66 -6.67
CA GLU A 14 2.84 -14.51 -5.99
C GLU A 14 2.00 -13.25 -6.26
N THR A 15 1.88 -12.40 -5.25
CA THR A 15 1.09 -11.16 -5.26
C THR A 15 1.41 -10.29 -6.47
N GLU A 16 2.68 -10.24 -6.88
CA GLU A 16 3.10 -9.47 -8.05
C GLU A 16 2.58 -9.94 -9.41
N ASN A 17 2.09 -11.19 -9.45
CA ASN A 17 1.55 -11.86 -10.62
C ASN A 17 0.02 -11.85 -10.65
N ILE A 18 -0.64 -11.36 -9.58
CA ILE A 18 -2.10 -11.21 -9.52
C ILE A 18 -2.56 -9.84 -10.03
N TYR A 19 -1.83 -8.77 -9.69
CA TYR A 19 -2.20 -7.42 -10.13
C TYR A 19 -1.67 -7.15 -11.55
N CYS A 20 -2.53 -6.67 -12.44
CA CYS A 20 -2.19 -6.40 -13.85
C CYS A 20 -2.50 -4.96 -14.30
N SER A 21 -2.82 -4.06 -13.36
CA SER A 21 -3.17 -2.68 -13.69
C SER A 21 -1.95 -1.83 -14.08
N ALA A 22 -2.16 -0.76 -14.84
CA ALA A 22 -1.08 0.18 -15.19
C ALA A 22 -0.37 0.78 -13.95
N HIS A 23 -1.12 0.96 -12.85
CA HIS A 23 -0.57 1.36 -11.56
C HIS A 23 0.45 0.34 -11.04
N TRP A 24 0.10 -0.95 -11.07
CA TRP A 24 0.98 -2.02 -10.63
C TRP A 24 2.19 -2.21 -11.55
N SER A 25 1.99 -2.20 -12.86
CA SER A 25 3.11 -2.29 -13.81
C SER A 25 4.13 -1.16 -13.60
N THR A 26 3.67 0.04 -13.29
CA THR A 26 4.54 1.17 -12.94
C THR A 26 5.29 0.92 -11.63
N ALA A 27 4.61 0.43 -10.59
CA ALA A 27 5.22 0.07 -9.31
C ALA A 27 6.35 -0.96 -9.49
N LYS A 28 6.09 -2.03 -10.26
CA LYS A 28 7.09 -3.05 -10.58
C LYS A 28 8.29 -2.46 -11.35
N SER A 29 8.05 -1.62 -12.34
CA SER A 29 9.14 -0.97 -13.09
C SER A 29 10.04 -0.11 -12.19
N ILE A 30 9.45 0.63 -11.25
CA ILE A 30 10.20 1.43 -10.28
C ILE A 30 11.01 0.51 -9.35
N ALA A 31 10.39 -0.53 -8.78
CA ALA A 31 11.08 -1.48 -7.91
C ALA A 31 12.23 -2.21 -8.63
N ASN A 32 12.00 -2.69 -9.86
CA ASN A 32 13.03 -3.38 -10.65
C ASN A 32 14.23 -2.50 -11.00
N SER A 33 14.03 -1.18 -11.06
CA SER A 33 15.09 -0.20 -11.30
C SER A 33 15.82 0.24 -10.01
N ASN A 34 15.41 -0.33 -8.85
CA ASN A 34 15.90 0.01 -7.53
C ASN A 34 16.04 -1.26 -6.66
N SER A 35 17.19 -1.94 -6.73
CA SER A 35 17.43 -3.23 -6.05
C SER A 35 17.30 -3.21 -4.52
N HIS A 36 17.26 -2.03 -3.90
CA HIS A 36 17.09 -1.85 -2.45
C HIS A 36 15.63 -1.62 -2.02
N ILE A 37 14.67 -1.77 -2.94
CA ILE A 37 13.24 -1.52 -2.69
C ILE A 37 12.48 -2.83 -2.68
N CYS A 38 11.70 -3.03 -1.61
CA CYS A 38 10.69 -4.08 -1.54
C CYS A 38 9.30 -3.49 -1.80
N LEU A 39 8.46 -4.22 -2.54
CA LEU A 39 7.14 -3.77 -2.92
C LEU A 39 6.07 -4.46 -2.06
N TRP A 40 5.15 -3.66 -1.52
CA TRP A 40 4.05 -4.09 -0.67
C TRP A 40 2.72 -3.59 -1.22
N VAL A 41 1.65 -4.34 -0.99
CA VAL A 41 0.29 -4.03 -1.43
C VAL A 41 -0.65 -3.93 -0.24
N ILE A 42 -1.38 -2.83 -0.17
CA ILE A 42 -2.55 -2.68 0.70
C ILE A 42 -3.75 -3.28 -0.06
N SER A 43 -4.10 -4.52 0.24
CA SER A 43 -5.20 -5.24 -0.40
C SER A 43 -6.49 -5.15 0.42
N ALA A 44 -7.59 -4.73 -0.21
CA ALA A 44 -8.91 -4.73 0.41
C ALA A 44 -9.52 -6.14 0.57
N GLY A 45 -8.95 -7.15 -0.12
CA GLY A 45 -9.38 -8.55 -0.03
C GLY A 45 -8.45 -9.45 0.76
N LEU A 46 -7.14 -9.16 0.75
CA LEU A 46 -6.10 -10.06 1.29
C LEU A 46 -5.24 -9.43 2.39
N GLY A 47 -5.48 -8.17 2.76
CA GLY A 47 -4.69 -7.47 3.78
C GLY A 47 -3.35 -6.96 3.24
N LEU A 48 -2.34 -6.88 4.11
CA LEU A 48 -0.99 -6.47 3.71
C LEU A 48 -0.26 -7.63 3.02
N ARG A 49 0.25 -7.40 1.80
CA ARG A 49 0.99 -8.41 1.02
C ARG A 49 2.33 -7.89 0.56
N HIS A 50 3.40 -8.64 0.75
CA HIS A 50 4.66 -8.43 0.02
C HIS A 50 4.49 -8.82 -1.47
N SER A 51 5.39 -8.43 -2.37
CA SER A 51 5.32 -8.82 -3.80
C SER A 51 5.40 -10.34 -4.00
N SER A 52 6.29 -11.00 -3.25
CA SER A 52 6.53 -12.46 -3.28
C SER A 52 5.56 -13.28 -2.43
N ASP A 53 4.63 -12.64 -1.76
CA ASP A 53 3.70 -13.26 -0.82
C ASP A 53 2.58 -13.97 -1.62
N PRO A 54 2.04 -15.13 -1.20
CA PRO A 54 0.98 -15.79 -1.96
C PRO A 54 -0.30 -14.94 -2.02
N ALA A 55 -1.01 -15.03 -3.14
CA ALA A 55 -2.27 -14.34 -3.40
C ALA A 55 -3.15 -15.17 -4.34
N ILE A 56 -4.45 -14.93 -4.27
CA ILE A 56 -5.46 -15.51 -5.16
C ILE A 56 -6.21 -14.37 -5.86
N PRO A 57 -6.78 -14.59 -7.06
CA PRO A 57 -7.66 -13.61 -7.69
C PRO A 57 -8.86 -13.27 -6.81
N TYR A 58 -9.21 -11.99 -6.72
CA TYR A 58 -10.37 -11.52 -5.98
C TYR A 58 -10.87 -10.19 -6.57
N ASP A 59 -12.11 -9.83 -6.27
CA ASP A 59 -12.66 -8.49 -6.55
C ASP A 59 -13.14 -7.86 -5.24
N ALA A 60 -12.33 -6.93 -4.73
CA ALA A 60 -12.65 -6.16 -3.53
C ALA A 60 -11.98 -4.79 -3.58
N THR A 61 -12.72 -3.78 -3.15
CA THR A 61 -12.22 -2.41 -3.02
C THR A 61 -12.71 -1.81 -1.71
N PHE A 62 -11.89 -0.96 -1.09
CA PHE A 62 -12.37 -0.15 0.02
C PHE A 62 -13.37 0.88 -0.49
N THR A 63 -14.41 1.12 0.30
CA THR A 63 -15.42 2.13 -0.02
C THR A 63 -15.24 3.35 0.88
N LYS A 64 -15.73 4.50 0.41
CA LYS A 64 -15.61 5.79 1.09
C LYS A 64 -16.35 5.84 2.45
N ILE A 65 -17.27 4.90 2.71
CA ILE A 65 -18.04 4.82 3.96
C ILE A 65 -17.15 4.18 5.05
N GLY A 66 -16.38 5.05 5.71
CA GLY A 66 -15.06 4.76 6.30
C GLY A 66 -14.97 3.84 7.52
N ARG A 67 -16.06 3.53 8.26
CA ARG A 67 -15.94 2.57 9.38
C ARG A 67 -15.83 1.12 8.92
N LYS A 68 -16.52 0.75 7.83
CA LYS A 68 -16.50 -0.64 7.34
C LYS A 68 -15.14 -1.00 6.77
N SER A 69 -14.51 -0.09 6.02
CA SER A 69 -13.19 -0.32 5.43
C SER A 69 -12.10 -0.51 6.49
N ALA A 70 -12.10 0.31 7.56
CA ALA A 70 -11.17 0.14 8.67
C ALA A 70 -11.39 -1.16 9.45
N SER A 71 -12.65 -1.55 9.68
CA SER A 71 -12.95 -2.86 10.30
C SER A 71 -12.53 -4.03 9.41
N ILE A 72 -12.69 -3.94 8.08
CA ILE A 72 -12.21 -4.95 7.13
C ILE A 72 -10.69 -5.07 7.21
N TRP A 73 -9.97 -3.93 7.18
CA TRP A 73 -8.52 -3.94 7.36
C TRP A 73 -8.12 -4.61 8.68
N GLY A 74 -8.75 -4.21 9.80
CA GLY A 74 -8.47 -4.79 11.12
C GLY A 74 -8.71 -6.30 11.20
N MET A 75 -9.74 -6.83 10.51
CA MET A 75 -9.94 -8.27 10.40
C MET A 75 -8.81 -8.94 9.61
N LEU A 76 -8.46 -8.37 8.45
CA LEU A 76 -7.43 -8.92 7.57
C LEU A 76 -6.02 -8.88 8.19
N THR A 77 -5.74 -7.94 9.08
CA THR A 77 -4.47 -7.89 9.81
C THR A 77 -4.43 -8.76 11.07
N SER A 78 -5.60 -9.08 11.65
CA SER A 78 -5.67 -9.96 12.84
C SER A 78 -5.76 -11.44 12.47
N ASP A 79 -6.42 -11.76 11.36
CA ASP A 79 -6.61 -13.13 10.85
C ASP A 79 -6.45 -13.14 9.32
N PRO A 80 -5.21 -13.12 8.80
CA PRO A 80 -4.95 -13.07 7.37
C PRO A 80 -5.49 -14.29 6.63
N ILE A 81 -6.14 -14.07 5.48
CA ILE A 81 -6.71 -15.15 4.64
C ILE A 81 -5.62 -16.10 4.12
N LEU A 82 -4.43 -15.56 3.81
CA LEU A 82 -3.28 -16.29 3.32
C LEU A 82 -2.05 -15.96 4.17
N PRO A 83 -1.13 -16.92 4.36
CA PRO A 83 0.12 -16.65 5.08
C PRO A 83 0.93 -15.57 4.34
N GLY A 84 1.60 -14.69 5.08
CA GLY A 84 2.49 -13.67 4.53
C GLY A 84 3.66 -13.36 5.43
N LYS A 85 4.58 -12.55 4.94
CA LYS A 85 5.75 -12.12 5.73
C LYS A 85 5.37 -11.30 6.95
N VAL A 86 4.44 -10.36 6.79
CA VAL A 86 4.00 -9.44 7.85
C VAL A 86 2.49 -9.16 7.70
N PRO A 87 1.70 -9.25 8.78
CA PRO A 87 0.24 -9.13 8.72
C PRO A 87 -0.27 -7.69 8.71
N SER A 88 0.49 -6.71 9.23
CA SER A 88 0.04 -5.32 9.42
C SER A 88 1.11 -4.28 9.10
N LEU A 89 0.69 -3.04 8.83
CA LEU A 89 1.62 -1.93 8.60
C LEU A 89 2.36 -1.57 9.88
N ALA A 90 1.71 -1.67 11.04
CA ALA A 90 2.36 -1.44 12.33
C ALA A 90 3.51 -2.42 12.58
N GLU A 91 3.32 -3.71 12.31
CA GLU A 91 4.38 -4.71 12.45
C GLU A 91 5.49 -4.50 11.41
N LEU A 92 5.14 -4.10 10.19
CA LEU A 92 6.12 -3.80 9.15
C LEU A 92 7.05 -2.67 9.61
N PHE A 93 6.48 -1.58 10.14
CA PHE A 93 7.25 -0.42 10.60
C PHE A 93 8.04 -0.75 11.86
N SER A 94 7.54 -1.63 12.72
CA SER A 94 8.29 -2.10 13.90
C SER A 94 9.49 -2.97 13.51
N MET A 95 9.30 -3.91 12.57
CA MET A 95 10.32 -4.86 12.15
C MET A 95 11.44 -4.16 11.35
N TYR A 96 11.07 -3.24 10.47
CA TYR A 96 11.98 -2.50 9.60
C TYR A 96 12.09 -1.03 10.03
N ARG A 97 12.15 -0.79 11.34
CA ARG A 97 12.07 0.57 11.92
C ARG A 97 13.17 1.54 11.51
N HIS A 98 14.24 1.06 10.89
CA HIS A 98 15.35 1.89 10.40
C HIS A 98 15.28 2.16 8.89
N ASP A 99 14.29 1.60 8.21
CA ASP A 99 14.09 1.79 6.77
C ASP A 99 13.28 3.06 6.50
N ASN A 100 13.24 3.44 5.22
CA ASN A 100 12.36 4.48 4.72
C ASN A 100 11.13 3.85 4.05
N PHE A 101 9.97 4.45 4.27
CA PHE A 101 8.68 4.00 3.77
C PHE A 101 8.06 5.04 2.86
N ILE A 102 7.69 4.60 1.65
CA ILE A 102 6.92 5.40 0.72
C ILE A 102 5.59 4.70 0.45
N ILE A 103 4.50 5.39 0.76
CA ILE A 103 3.14 4.87 0.56
C ILE A 103 2.49 5.62 -0.60
N ALA A 104 2.17 4.90 -1.67
CA ALA A 104 1.32 5.41 -2.75
C ALA A 104 -0.10 4.88 -2.57
N ALA A 105 -1.02 5.72 -2.08
CA ALA A 105 -2.39 5.30 -1.80
C ALA A 105 -3.40 6.43 -2.00
N SER A 106 -4.60 6.10 -2.47
CA SER A 106 -5.70 7.07 -2.55
C SER A 106 -6.24 7.42 -1.15
N PRO A 107 -6.94 8.54 -0.98
CA PRO A 107 -7.55 8.90 0.30
C PRO A 107 -8.47 7.80 0.89
N VAL A 108 -9.15 7.03 0.02
CA VAL A 108 -10.02 5.92 0.47
C VAL A 108 -9.21 4.81 1.13
N TYR A 109 -8.07 4.44 0.54
CA TYR A 109 -7.19 3.42 1.10
C TYR A 109 -6.46 3.93 2.34
N LEU A 110 -5.98 5.18 2.34
CA LEU A 110 -5.36 5.79 3.52
C LEU A 110 -6.31 5.82 4.72
N ASN A 111 -7.57 6.19 4.51
CA ASN A 111 -8.57 6.19 5.57
C ASN A 111 -8.87 4.77 6.09
N ALA A 112 -8.83 3.74 5.23
CA ALA A 112 -9.08 2.36 5.63
C ALA A 112 -7.97 1.82 6.55
N VAL A 113 -6.71 2.21 6.31
CA VAL A 113 -5.56 1.70 7.07
C VAL A 113 -5.01 2.69 8.09
N GLU A 114 -5.71 3.81 8.32
CA GLU A 114 -5.15 4.95 9.05
C GLU A 114 -4.74 4.60 10.47
N ASP A 115 -5.57 3.87 11.22
CA ASP A 115 -5.27 3.46 12.60
C ASP A 115 -4.00 2.61 12.67
N ASP A 116 -3.82 1.69 11.72
CA ASP A 116 -2.66 0.80 11.63
C ASP A 116 -1.39 1.58 11.26
N LEU A 117 -1.48 2.51 10.31
CA LEU A 117 -0.37 3.40 9.96
C LEU A 117 0.02 4.33 11.11
N VAL A 118 -0.94 4.93 11.81
CA VAL A 118 -0.67 5.80 12.97
C VAL A 118 0.03 5.00 14.07
N LYS A 119 -0.40 3.75 14.32
CA LYS A 119 0.30 2.85 15.23
C LYS A 119 1.72 2.55 14.75
N GLY A 120 1.89 2.26 13.45
CA GLY A 120 3.19 2.01 12.82
C GLY A 120 4.17 3.17 12.95
N VAL A 121 3.69 4.38 12.70
CA VAL A 121 4.47 5.63 12.84
C VAL A 121 5.11 5.74 14.22
N GLY A 122 4.43 5.27 15.27
CA GLY A 122 4.96 5.25 16.64
C GLY A 122 6.23 4.40 16.85
N TYR A 123 6.55 3.48 15.93
CA TYR A 123 7.77 2.66 16.01
C TYR A 123 9.00 3.29 15.31
N LEU A 124 8.77 4.26 14.43
CA LEU A 124 9.83 4.89 13.64
C LEU A 124 10.62 5.91 14.49
N PRO A 125 11.97 5.82 14.54
CA PRO A 125 12.80 6.78 15.26
C PRO A 125 12.68 8.24 14.77
N CYS A 126 12.48 8.45 13.46
CA CYS A 126 12.31 9.77 12.88
C CYS A 126 11.23 9.75 11.79
N PRO A 127 9.93 9.71 12.17
CA PRO A 127 8.84 9.49 11.24
C PRO A 127 8.81 10.50 10.09
N ILE A 128 9.11 11.78 10.36
CA ILE A 128 9.07 12.84 9.33
C ILE A 128 10.11 12.66 8.22
N LYS A 129 11.23 11.99 8.52
CA LYS A 129 12.27 11.66 7.54
C LYS A 129 12.01 10.31 6.88
N GLN A 130 11.46 9.36 7.64
CA GLN A 130 11.31 7.98 7.22
C GLN A 130 10.02 7.71 6.46
N LEU A 131 8.93 8.45 6.71
CA LEU A 131 7.64 8.23 6.06
C LEU A 131 7.30 9.37 5.10
N LYS A 132 7.10 9.01 3.82
CA LYS A 132 6.50 9.89 2.82
C LYS A 132 5.26 9.22 2.22
N ILE A 133 4.16 9.96 2.08
CA ILE A 133 2.91 9.44 1.51
C ILE A 133 2.57 10.20 0.22
N ALA A 134 2.61 9.52 -0.92
CA ALA A 134 2.11 10.03 -2.19
C ALA A 134 0.60 9.83 -2.28
N SER A 135 -0.15 10.92 -2.16
CA SER A 135 -1.62 10.92 -2.27
C SER A 135 -2.14 12.23 -2.88
N SER A 136 -3.46 12.42 -2.87
CA SER A 136 -4.10 13.65 -3.31
C SER A 136 -4.47 14.57 -2.15
N ALA A 137 -4.65 15.87 -2.46
CA ALA A 137 -5.05 16.88 -1.48
C ALA A 137 -6.44 16.63 -0.84
N ALA A 138 -7.20 15.67 -1.35
CA ALA A 138 -8.48 15.26 -0.78
C ALA A 138 -8.32 14.43 0.52
N TYR A 139 -7.13 13.90 0.81
CA TYR A 139 -6.87 13.29 2.11
C TYR A 139 -6.69 14.36 3.19
N ASN A 140 -7.49 14.28 4.25
CA ASN A 140 -7.46 15.20 5.39
C ASN A 140 -7.47 14.45 6.73
N GLY A 141 -6.81 13.28 6.77
CA GLY A 141 -6.72 12.45 7.96
C GLY A 141 -5.50 12.77 8.84
N ARG A 142 -5.24 11.92 9.81
CA ARG A 142 -4.18 12.10 10.84
C ARG A 142 -2.77 12.10 10.27
N LEU A 143 -2.55 11.47 9.12
CA LEU A 143 -1.22 11.35 8.50
C LEU A 143 -0.91 12.51 7.54
N ARG A 144 -1.69 13.60 7.57
CA ARG A 144 -1.61 14.69 6.60
C ARG A 144 -0.23 15.34 6.50
N GLU A 145 0.51 15.40 7.60
CA GLU A 145 1.88 15.96 7.64
C GLU A 145 2.89 15.16 6.77
N TYR A 146 2.65 13.87 6.59
CA TYR A 146 3.49 12.98 5.77
C TYR A 146 3.07 13.00 4.29
N VAL A 147 1.91 13.58 3.96
CA VAL A 147 1.39 13.59 2.60
C VAL A 147 2.14 14.59 1.74
N ARG A 148 2.52 14.13 0.55
CA ARG A 148 3.02 14.93 -0.56
C ARG A 148 2.01 14.83 -1.68
N CYS A 149 1.40 15.96 -2.01
CA CYS A 149 0.39 16.06 -3.05
C CYS A 149 1.06 16.23 -4.41
N GLY A 150 0.64 15.44 -5.39
CA GLY A 150 0.98 15.72 -6.78
C GLY A 150 0.23 16.94 -7.30
N GLY A 151 0.94 17.91 -7.87
CA GLY A 151 0.33 19.08 -8.51
C GLY A 151 -0.04 18.86 -9.99
N THR A 152 -0.84 19.77 -10.56
CA THR A 152 -1.22 19.75 -11.99
C THR A 152 -0.02 19.86 -12.94
N ARG A 153 1.04 20.57 -12.52
CA ARG A 153 2.32 20.64 -13.23
C ARG A 153 3.01 19.27 -13.28
N MET A 154 2.99 18.55 -12.15
CA MET A 154 3.55 17.21 -12.00
C MET A 154 2.82 16.15 -12.87
N MET A 155 1.52 16.31 -13.15
CA MET A 155 0.79 15.41 -14.06
C MET A 155 1.30 15.49 -15.51
N LYS A 156 1.64 16.71 -15.98
CA LYS A 156 2.24 16.92 -17.30
C LYS A 156 3.67 16.38 -17.34
N ASP A 157 4.45 16.65 -16.30
CA ASP A 157 5.85 16.24 -16.22
C ASP A 157 6.01 14.71 -16.07
N LEU A 158 5.04 14.03 -15.45
CA LEU A 158 5.05 12.58 -15.23
C LEU A 158 4.35 11.76 -16.32
N ASN A 159 3.71 12.40 -17.31
CA ASN A 159 2.81 11.74 -18.27
C ASN A 159 1.82 10.78 -17.57
N ALA A 160 1.24 11.23 -16.45
CA ALA A 160 0.44 10.39 -15.55
C ALA A 160 -1.06 10.62 -15.78
N ASN A 161 -1.85 9.55 -15.73
CA ASN A 161 -3.30 9.66 -15.51
C ASN A 161 -3.60 9.59 -14.01
N MET A 162 -4.82 9.94 -13.58
CA MET A 162 -5.18 9.93 -12.15
C MET A 162 -4.91 8.59 -11.45
N THR A 163 -4.99 7.48 -12.19
CA THR A 163 -4.77 6.12 -11.68
C THR A 163 -3.30 5.79 -11.41
N THR A 164 -2.37 6.48 -12.07
CA THR A 164 -0.91 6.25 -11.95
C THR A 164 -0.18 7.39 -11.23
N LEU A 165 -0.86 8.49 -10.92
CA LEU A 165 -0.25 9.68 -10.34
C LEU A 165 0.47 9.41 -9.02
N ASN A 166 -0.19 8.71 -8.09
CA ASN A 166 0.39 8.43 -6.76
C ASN A 166 1.64 7.55 -6.87
N ILE A 167 1.64 6.53 -7.74
CA ILE A 167 2.80 5.64 -7.88
C ILE A 167 3.96 6.31 -8.62
N LYS A 168 3.68 7.14 -9.62
CA LYS A 168 4.72 7.94 -10.29
C LYS A 168 5.31 8.99 -9.36
N HIS A 169 4.49 9.61 -8.52
CA HIS A 169 4.96 10.52 -7.48
C HIS A 169 5.85 9.78 -6.45
N ALA A 170 5.45 8.58 -6.02
CA ALA A 170 6.30 7.74 -5.17
C ALA A 170 7.67 7.46 -5.81
N GLY A 171 7.72 7.21 -7.13
CA GLY A 171 8.96 7.11 -7.89
C GLY A 171 9.87 8.34 -7.75
N MET A 172 9.31 9.55 -7.83
CA MET A 172 10.09 10.78 -7.58
C MET A 172 10.60 10.86 -6.14
N LEU A 173 9.74 10.55 -5.15
CA LEU A 173 10.11 10.59 -3.73
C LEU A 173 11.22 9.60 -3.39
N ILE A 174 11.28 8.46 -4.08
CA ILE A 174 12.38 7.48 -3.98
C ILE A 174 13.70 8.10 -4.44
N HIS A 175 13.70 8.85 -5.55
CA HIS A 175 14.93 9.51 -6.04
C HIS A 175 15.46 10.57 -5.07
N GLU A 176 14.59 11.25 -4.32
CA GLU A 176 14.99 12.23 -3.30
C GLU A 176 15.57 11.61 -2.01
N LEU A 177 15.35 10.31 -1.77
CA LEU A 177 15.89 9.61 -0.61
C LEU A 177 17.31 9.07 -0.83
N ARG A 178 17.85 9.25 -2.04
CA ARG A 178 19.21 8.84 -2.41
C ARG A 178 20.27 9.87 -2.00
#